data_AF-A0AAV6R3A3-F1
#
_entry.id   AF-A0AAV6R3A3-F1
#
_cell.length_a   1.000
_cell.length_b   1.000
_cell.length_c   1.000
_cell.angle_alpha   90.00
_cell.angle_beta   90.00
_cell.angle_gamma   90.00
#
_symmetry.space_group_name_H-M   'P 1'
#
loop_
_entity.id
_entity.type
_entity.pdbx_description
1 polymer ?
#
loop_
_entity_poly.entity_id
_entity_poly.type
_entity_poly.pdbx_seq_one_letter_code
_entity_poly.pdbx_strand_id
1 'polypeptide(L)'
;MPQYSELENAIQTLVSQFYGSSKDNSPTLKVDEFKGMLSSQLPNLAKGFGSEQGLSKAMQLMGVGDGEGISFQNFWNLIQDLAKKQHCLTSPGRGTLCKCVVL
;
A
#
# COMPACT_ATOMS: atom_id res chain seq x y z
N MET A 1 24.62 -16.12 7.94
CA MET A 1 23.18 -15.81 7.76
C MET A 1 22.85 -16.10 6.30
N PRO A 2 21.69 -16.71 5.99
CA PRO A 2 21.31 -16.92 4.59
C PRO A 2 21.21 -15.57 3.88
N GLN A 3 21.76 -15.48 2.67
CA GLN A 3 21.67 -14.30 1.83
C GLN A 3 20.33 -14.36 1.08
N TYR A 4 19.41 -13.48 1.43
CA TYR A 4 18.14 -13.34 0.73
C TYR A 4 18.31 -12.54 -0.56
N SER A 5 17.59 -12.93 -1.60
CA SER A 5 17.45 -12.14 -2.83
C SER A 5 16.76 -10.80 -2.56
N GLU A 6 16.88 -9.85 -3.48
CA GLU A 6 16.21 -8.55 -3.37
C GLU A 6 14.68 -8.70 -3.25
N LEU A 7 14.09 -9.67 -3.94
CA LEU A 7 12.66 -9.94 -3.88
C LEU A 7 12.22 -10.51 -2.53
N GLU A 8 12.98 -11.44 -1.96
CA GLU A 8 12.71 -11.96 -0.62
C GLU A 8 12.82 -10.85 0.44
N ASN A 9 13.83 -9.99 0.33
CA ASN A 9 13.97 -8.82 1.23
C ASN A 9 12.83 -7.81 1.06
N ALA A 10 12.33 -7.61 -0.16
CA ALA A 10 11.19 -6.74 -0.41
C ALA A 10 9.90 -7.30 0.22
N ILE A 11 9.67 -8.62 0.09
CA ILE A 11 8.54 -9.30 0.76
C ILE A 11 8.68 -9.18 2.28
N GLN A 12 9.87 -9.42 2.82
CA GLN A 12 10.13 -9.25 4.26
C GLN A 12 9.87 -7.82 4.72
N THR A 13 10.23 -6.82 3.92
CA THR A 13 9.95 -5.41 4.22
C THR A 13 8.45 -5.15 4.26
N LEU A 14 7.68 -5.63 3.28
CA LEU A 14 6.22 -5.47 3.26
C LEU A 14 5.57 -6.06 4.52
N VAL A 15 5.98 -7.28 4.91
CA VAL A 15 5.47 -7.96 6.11
C VAL A 15 5.88 -7.21 7.37
N SER A 16 7.17 -6.90 7.51
CA SER A 16 7.74 -6.25 8.70
C SER A 16 7.14 -4.87 8.94
N GLN A 17 7.00 -4.05 7.90
CA GLN A 17 6.44 -2.71 8.02
C GLN A 17 4.95 -2.73 8.35
N PHE A 18 4.20 -3.67 7.78
CA PHE A 18 2.79 -3.82 8.07
C PHE A 18 2.55 -4.22 9.53
N TYR A 19 3.11 -5.35 9.96
CA TYR A 19 2.89 -5.83 11.33
C TYR A 19 3.61 -4.96 12.38
N GLY A 20 4.74 -4.36 12.03
CA GLY A 20 5.46 -3.41 12.89
C GLY A 20 4.73 -2.07 13.10
N SER A 21 3.71 -1.77 12.27
CA SER A 21 2.87 -0.59 12.44
C SER A 21 1.68 -0.82 13.38
N SER A 22 1.42 -2.07 13.79
CA SER A 22 0.39 -2.41 14.78
C SER A 22 0.89 -2.09 16.18
N LYS A 23 0.17 -1.23 16.92
CA LYS A 23 0.56 -0.85 18.29
C LYS A 23 0.26 -1.94 19.31
N ASP A 24 -0.67 -2.82 19.00
CA ASP A 24 -1.15 -3.90 19.87
C ASP A 24 -0.69 -5.30 19.40
N ASN A 25 0.23 -5.37 18.41
CA ASN A 25 0.62 -6.60 17.74
C ASN A 25 -0.58 -7.39 17.17
N SER A 26 -1.65 -6.67 16.82
CA SER A 26 -2.82 -7.22 16.15
C SER A 26 -2.49 -7.67 14.73
N PRO A 27 -3.14 -8.74 14.23
CA PRO A 27 -3.03 -9.15 12.83
C PRO A 27 -3.61 -8.13 11.84
N THR A 28 -4.29 -7.10 12.33
CA THR A 28 -4.91 -6.04 11.52
C THR A 28 -4.51 -4.66 12.03
N LEU A 29 -4.41 -3.68 11.14
CA LEU A 29 -4.18 -2.29 11.48
C LEU A 29 -5.48 -1.51 11.62
N LYS A 30 -5.52 -0.60 12.59
CA LYS A 30 -6.52 0.46 12.66
C LYS A 30 -6.22 1.50 11.58
N VAL A 31 -7.23 2.30 11.23
CA VAL A 31 -7.11 3.33 10.19
C VAL A 31 -5.95 4.30 10.47
N ASP A 32 -5.78 4.73 11.72
CA ASP A 32 -4.70 5.65 12.10
C ASP A 32 -3.31 5.02 12.01
N GLU A 33 -3.19 3.73 12.34
CA GLU A 33 -1.95 2.97 12.25
C GLU A 33 -1.55 2.78 10.78
N PHE A 34 -2.51 2.41 9.94
CA PHE A 34 -2.30 2.29 8.51
C PHE A 34 -1.93 3.63 7.86
N LYS A 35 -2.61 4.73 8.24
CA LYS A 35 -2.27 6.08 7.78
C LYS A 35 -0.85 6.48 8.19
N GLY A 36 -0.44 6.14 9.42
CA GLY A 36 0.93 6.33 9.90
C GLY A 36 1.95 5.55 9.08
N MET A 37 1.67 4.27 8.81
CA MET A 37 2.50 3.41 7.97
C MET A 37 2.69 3.99 6.57
N LEU A 38 1.59 4.36 5.89
CA LEU A 38 1.66 4.95 4.55
C LEU A 38 2.47 6.24 4.53
N SER A 39 2.29 7.09 5.53
CA SER A 39 3.02 8.37 5.62
C SER A 39 4.53 8.17 5.81
N SER A 40 4.93 7.10 6.50
CA SER A 40 6.33 6.77 6.77
C SER A 40 7.00 6.01 5.62
N GLN A 41 6.34 4.96 5.12
CA GLN A 41 6.94 4.01 4.18
C GLN A 41 6.65 4.33 2.72
N LEU A 42 5.55 5.04 2.44
CA LEU A 42 5.10 5.39 1.10
C LEU A 42 4.74 6.89 1.01
N PRO A 43 5.66 7.82 1.34
CA PRO A 43 5.34 9.23 1.53
C PRO A 43 4.80 9.94 0.28
N ASN A 44 5.26 9.55 -0.92
CA ASN A 44 4.74 10.12 -2.17
C ASN A 44 3.33 9.62 -2.49
N LEU A 45 3.05 8.37 -2.17
CA LEU A 45 1.71 7.81 -2.27
C LEU A 45 0.77 8.45 -1.24
N ALA A 46 1.24 8.64 -0.01
CA ALA A 46 0.50 9.29 1.06
C ALA A 46 0.13 10.73 0.70
N LYS A 47 0.95 11.47 -0.07
CA LYS A 47 0.57 12.79 -0.61
C LYS A 47 -0.62 12.69 -1.57
N GLY A 48 -0.65 11.67 -2.44
CA GLY A 48 -1.78 11.39 -3.33
C GLY A 48 -3.07 11.00 -2.61
N PHE A 49 -2.94 10.38 -1.43
CA PHE A 49 -4.05 10.04 -0.53
C PHE A 49 -4.21 11.02 0.66
N GLY A 50 -3.55 12.18 0.62
CA GLY A 50 -3.37 13.05 1.79
C GLY A 50 -4.65 13.70 2.30
N SER A 51 -5.73 13.65 1.51
CA SER A 51 -7.07 14.01 1.94
C SER A 51 -7.78 12.80 2.56
N GLU A 52 -8.66 13.02 3.55
CA GLU A 52 -9.51 11.95 4.11
C GLU A 52 -10.31 11.22 3.03
N GLN A 53 -10.71 11.92 1.97
CA GLN A 53 -11.35 11.32 0.79
C GLN A 53 -10.41 10.38 0.02
N GLY A 54 -9.13 10.73 -0.12
CA GLY A 54 -8.13 9.88 -0.76
C GLY A 54 -7.90 8.59 0.02
N LEU A 55 -7.80 8.68 1.35
CA LEU A 55 -7.67 7.52 2.23
C LEU A 55 -8.93 6.64 2.21
N SER A 56 -10.12 7.24 2.30
CA SER A 56 -11.39 6.50 2.23
C SER A 56 -11.53 5.74 0.91
N LYS A 57 -11.17 6.37 -0.21
CA LYS A 57 -11.13 5.71 -1.52
C LYS A 57 -10.09 4.58 -1.57
N ALA A 58 -8.93 4.76 -0.94
CA ALA A 58 -7.93 3.70 -0.83
C ALA A 58 -8.46 2.50 -0.02
N MET A 59 -9.16 2.76 1.09
CA MET A 59 -9.80 1.70 1.90
C MET A 59 -10.84 0.93 1.10
N GLN A 60 -11.68 1.62 0.31
CA GLN A 60 -12.63 0.97 -0.59
C GLN A 60 -11.92 0.12 -1.67
N LEU A 61 -10.85 0.65 -2.28
CA LEU A 61 -10.06 -0.08 -3.28
C LEU A 61 -9.39 -1.33 -2.70
N MET A 62 -9.00 -1.29 -1.43
CA MET A 62 -8.44 -2.42 -0.71
C MET A 62 -9.48 -3.47 -0.31
N GLY A 63 -10.77 -3.14 -0.37
CA GLY A 63 -11.88 -4.01 0.04
C GLY A 63 -12.10 -4.04 1.55
N VAL A 64 -11.71 -2.99 2.28
CA VAL A 64 -11.93 -2.90 3.73
C VAL A 64 -13.40 -2.64 4.02
N GLY A 65 -14.05 -3.50 4.81
CA GLY A 65 -15.43 -3.29 5.26
C GLY A 65 -15.55 -2.16 6.29
N ASP A 66 -16.75 -1.59 6.41
CA ASP A 66 -17.04 -0.56 7.42
C ASP A 66 -16.82 -1.12 8.83
N GLY A 67 -15.95 -0.47 9.61
CA GLY A 67 -15.59 -0.89 10.96
C GLY A 67 -14.63 -2.09 11.05
N GLU A 68 -14.16 -2.61 9.91
CA GLU A 68 -13.19 -3.70 9.88
C GLU A 68 -11.75 -3.19 10.05
N GLY A 69 -10.91 -4.00 10.71
CA GLY A 69 -9.47 -3.79 10.73
C GLY A 69 -8.86 -4.01 9.34
N ILE A 70 -7.83 -3.26 9.00
CA ILE A 70 -7.12 -3.40 7.73
C ILE A 70 -6.20 -4.61 7.86
N SER A 71 -6.51 -5.71 7.17
CA SER A 71 -5.68 -6.91 7.16
C SER A 71 -4.49 -6.79 6.20
N PHE A 72 -3.53 -7.72 6.30
CA PHE A 72 -2.42 -7.77 5.35
C PHE A 72 -2.91 -8.01 3.91
N GLN A 73 -4.00 -8.76 3.73
CA GLN A 73 -4.62 -8.95 2.41
C GLN A 73 -5.13 -7.62 1.83
N ASN A 74 -5.78 -6.79 2.65
CA ASN A 74 -6.24 -5.47 2.23
C ASN A 74 -5.06 -4.60 1.78
N PHE A 75 -3.96 -4.60 2.55
CA PHE A 75 -2.72 -3.93 2.17
C PHE A 75 -2.10 -4.50 0.87
N TRP A 76 -2.10 -5.83 0.69
CA TRP A 76 -1.58 -6.45 -0.52
C TRP A 76 -2.37 -6.06 -1.77
N ASN A 77 -3.69 -5.87 -1.66
CA ASN A 77 -4.53 -5.35 -2.75
C ASN A 77 -4.06 -3.96 -3.19
N LEU A 78 -3.68 -3.08 -2.24
CA LEU A 78 -3.08 -1.79 -2.57
C LEU A 78 -1.75 -1.97 -3.31
N ILE A 79 -0.84 -2.81 -2.81
CA ILE A 79 0.45 -3.06 -3.47
C ILE A 79 0.25 -3.59 -4.89
N GLN A 80 -0.71 -4.49 -5.10
CA GLN A 80 -1.05 -4.99 -6.43
C GLN A 80 -1.52 -3.87 -7.37
N ASP A 81 -2.38 -2.95 -6.91
CA ASP A 81 -2.85 -1.81 -7.71
C ASP A 81 -1.68 -0.86 -8.06
N LEU A 82 -0.79 -0.59 -7.10
CA LEU A 82 0.41 0.22 -7.33
C LEU A 82 1.34 -0.43 -8.35
N ALA A 83 1.59 -1.73 -8.23
CA ALA A 83 2.41 -2.48 -9.17
C ALA A 83 1.82 -2.46 -10.59
N LYS A 84 0.49 -2.59 -10.73
CA LYS A 84 -0.20 -2.47 -12.03
C LYS A 84 -0.03 -1.08 -12.63
N LYS A 85 -0.19 -0.02 -11.83
CA LYS A 85 0.03 1.36 -12.27
C LYS A 85 1.48 1.57 -12.71
N GLN A 86 2.43 1.13 -11.90
CA GLN A 86 3.86 1.21 -12.21
C GLN A 86 4.17 0.48 -13.53
N HIS A 87 3.63 -0.71 -13.73
CA HIS A 87 3.78 -1.45 -14.98
C HIS A 87 3.15 -0.74 -16.18
N CYS A 88 1.99 -0.07 -16.02
CA CYS A 88 1.43 0.79 -17.09
C CYS A 88 2.43 1.91 -17.46
N LEU A 89 3.06 2.54 -16.48
CA LEU A 89 4.00 3.64 -16.67
C LEU A 89 5.33 3.21 -17.31
N THR A 90 5.82 2.01 -16.99
CA THR A 90 7.10 1.50 -17.48
C THR A 90 7.00 0.69 -18.78
N SER A 91 5.78 0.36 -19.23
CA SER A 91 5.57 -0.39 -20.48
C SER A 91 5.74 0.54 -21.71
N PRO A 92 6.71 0.27 -22.60
CA PRO A 92 6.89 1.03 -23.82
C PRO A 92 5.77 0.65 -24.79
N GLY A 93 4.68 1.41 -24.83
CA GLY A 93 3.65 1.22 -25.85
C GLY A 93 2.22 1.64 -25.56
N ARG A 94 1.89 2.27 -24.41
CA ARG A 94 0.50 2.69 -24.13
C ARG A 94 0.38 4.11 -23.59
N GLY A 95 0.86 5.07 -24.38
CA GLY A 95 0.78 6.50 -24.09
C GLY A 95 -0.62 7.14 -24.12
N THR A 96 -1.72 6.37 -24.24
CA THR A 96 -3.06 6.98 -24.50
C THR A 96 -4.23 6.47 -23.65
N LEU A 97 -4.03 5.54 -22.70
CA LEU A 97 -5.15 4.97 -21.91
C LEU A 97 -5.08 5.18 -20.39
N CYS A 98 -3.92 5.47 -19.82
CA CYS A 98 -3.78 5.64 -18.37
C CYS A 98 -3.92 7.14 -18.02
N LYS A 99 -5.11 7.60 -17.61
CA LYS A 99 -5.31 8.94 -17.01
C LYS A 99 -4.49 9.02 -15.71
N CYS A 100 -3.44 9.83 -15.76
CA CYS A 100 -2.40 9.93 -14.73
C CYS A 100 -2.94 10.44 -13.39
N VAL A 101 -2.55 9.75 -12.31
CA VAL A 101 -2.15 10.43 -11.06
C VAL A 101 -0.66 10.14 -10.93
N VAL A 102 0.13 11.17 -11.16
CA VAL A 102 1.58 11.18 -10.98
C VAL A 102 1.86 11.11 -9.47
N LEU A 103 2.69 10.14 -9.08
CA LEU A 103 3.33 10.07 -7.75
C LEU A 103 4.37 11.18 -7.59
#